data_AF-A0A969E1D6-F1
#
_entry.id   AF-A0A969E1D6-F1
#
_cell.length_a   1.000
_cell.length_b   1.000
_cell.length_c   1.000
_cell.angle_alpha   90.00
_cell.angle_beta   90.00
_cell.angle_gamma   90.00
#
_symmetry.space_group_name_H-M   'P 1'
#
loop_
_entity.id
_entity.type
_entity.pdbx_description
1 polymer ?
#
loop_
_entity_poly.entity_id
_entity_poly.type
_entity_poly.pdbx_seq_one_letter_code
_entity_poly.pdbx_strand_id
1 'polypeptide(L)' 'MLVGETQNQHKFPVYGVYVIGENWRFVVLDGKQYAISKTYSAIEDDIWQILHILSFLKERIEALATQA' A
#
# COMPACT_ATOMS: atom_id res chain seq x y z
N MET A 1 -9.64 3.91 -1.70
CA MET A 1 -9.11 3.08 -2.82
C MET A 1 -9.95 3.22 -4.08
N LEU A 2 -11.26 2.94 -4.07
CA LEU A 2 -12.11 3.01 -5.29
C LEU A 2 -12.15 4.38 -5.99
N VAL A 3 -12.20 5.47 -5.23
CA VAL A 3 -12.14 6.83 -5.81
C VAL A 3 -10.79 7.08 -6.49
N GLY A 4 -9.69 6.68 -5.83
CA GLY A 4 -8.34 6.80 -6.38
C GLY A 4 -8.16 5.96 -7.64
N GLU A 5 -8.65 4.72 -7.65
CA GLU A 5 -8.66 3.83 -8.81
C GLU A 5 -9.39 4.45 -10.02
N THR A 6 -10.54 5.08 -9.75
CA THR A 6 -11.35 5.76 -10.77
C THR A 6 -10.62 6.96 -11.35
N GLN A 7 -10.01 7.80 -10.50
CA GLN A 7 -9.20 8.95 -10.94
C GLN A 7 -7.95 8.52 -11.72
N ASN A 8 -7.37 7.39 -11.33
CA ASN A 8 -6.21 6.78 -11.98
C ASN A 8 -6.57 6.05 -13.29
N GLN A 9 -7.85 5.96 -13.66
CA GLN A 9 -8.33 5.30 -14.88
C GLN A 9 -7.81 3.86 -15.02
N HIS A 10 -7.60 3.15 -13.91
CA HIS A 10 -7.01 1.80 -13.89
C HIS A 10 -5.62 1.67 -14.55
N LYS A 11 -4.84 2.75 -14.65
CA LYS A 11 -3.51 2.73 -15.30
C LYS A 11 -2.43 2.08 -14.44
N PHE A 12 -2.52 2.26 -13.13
CA PHE A 12 -1.51 1.82 -12.17
C PHE A 12 -2.16 1.16 -10.94
N PRO A 13 -1.50 0.22 -10.25
CA PRO A 13 -2.02 -0.30 -8.99
C PRO A 13 -2.12 0.80 -7.92
N VAL A 14 -3.22 0.83 -7.18
CA VAL A 14 -3.43 1.72 -6.03
C VAL A 14 -2.99 1.02 -4.75
N TYR A 15 -1.94 1.54 -4.13
CA TYR A 15 -1.44 1.08 -2.84
C TYR A 15 -2.11 1.83 -1.69
N GLY A 16 -2.30 1.16 -0.55
CA GLY A 16 -2.69 1.83 0.67
C GLY A 16 -2.40 1.03 1.91
N VAL A 17 -2.77 1.62 3.04
CA VAL A 17 -2.58 1.04 4.36
C VAL A 17 -3.81 1.30 5.21
N TYR A 18 -4.20 0.30 5.98
CA TYR A 18 -5.25 0.36 6.97
C TYR A 18 -4.63 0.15 8.35
N VAL A 19 -4.85 1.11 9.25
CA VAL A 19 -4.25 1.14 10.58
C VAL A 19 -5.35 1.21 11.63
N ILE A 20 -5.38 0.25 12.56
CA ILE A 20 -6.19 0.30 13.78
C ILE A 20 -5.26 0.13 14.98
N GLY A 21 -5.03 1.21 15.73
CA GLY A 21 -4.06 1.17 16.83
C GLY A 21 -2.68 0.75 16.33
N GLU A 22 -2.10 -0.26 16.95
CA GLU A 22 -0.82 -0.88 16.57
C GLU A 22 -0.93 -1.83 15.38
N ASN A 23 -2.13 -2.17 14.91
CA ASN A 23 -2.34 -3.17 13.87
C ASN A 23 -2.37 -2.53 12.48
N TRP A 24 -1.38 -2.88 11.65
CA TRP A 24 -1.21 -2.36 10.31
C TRP A 24 -1.46 -3.46 9.27
N ARG A 25 -2.24 -3.14 8.23
CA ARG A 25 -2.42 -4.00 7.06
C ARG A 25 -2.19 -3.20 5.80
N PHE A 26 -1.39 -3.74 4.90
CA PHE A 26 -1.12 -3.15 3.60
C PHE A 26 -2.07 -3.74 2.58
N VAL A 27 -2.56 -2.88 1.70
CA VAL A 27 -3.59 -3.21 0.72
C VAL A 27 -3.17 -2.75 -0.66
N VAL A 28 -3.51 -3.56 -1.67
CA VAL A 28 -3.28 -3.23 -3.08
C VAL A 28 -4.58 -3.47 -3.83
N LEU A 29 -4.97 -2.49 -4.63
CA LEU A 29 -6.03 -2.61 -5.63
C LEU A 29 -5.39 -2.48 -7.01
N ASP A 30 -5.60 -3.47 -7.87
CA ASP A 30 -5.13 -3.47 -9.26
C ASP A 30 -6.29 -3.86 -10.17
N GLY A 31 -6.96 -2.85 -10.72
CA GLY A 31 -8.20 -3.03 -11.48
C GLY A 31 -9.30 -3.63 -10.60
N LYS A 32 -9.56 -4.93 -10.78
CA LYS A 32 -10.55 -5.70 -9.99
C LYS A 32 -9.93 -6.63 -8.96
N GLN A 33 -8.60 -6.69 -8.88
CA GLN A 33 -7.88 -7.55 -7.95
C GLN A 33 -7.59 -6.77 -6.68
N TYR A 34 -7.97 -7.35 -5.54
CA TYR A 34 -7.75 -6.76 -4.23
C TYR A 34 -6.98 -7.74 -3.36
N ALA A 35 -5.85 -7.29 -2.83
CA ALA A 35 -5.00 -8.07 -1.93
C ALA A 35 -4.80 -7.32 -0.62
N ILE A 36 -4.79 -8.06 0.48
CA ILE A 36 -4.50 -7.56 1.82
C ILE A 36 -3.40 -8.42 2.44
N SER A 37 -2.44 -7.77 3.08
CA SER A 37 -1.39 -8.47 3.82
C SER A 37 -1.93 -9.09 5.11
N LYS A 38 -1.12 -9.93 5.75
CA LYS A 38 -1.27 -10.21 7.18
C LYS A 38 -1.17 -8.91 7.99
N THR A 39 -1.63 -8.93 9.25
CA THR A 39 -1.41 -7.83 10.19
C THR A 39 0.06 -7.75 10.57
N TYR A 40 0.57 -6.54 10.72
CA TYR A 40 1.87 -6.22 11.31
C TYR A 40 1.64 -5.37 12.56
N SER A 41 2.32 -5.69 13.66
CA SER A 41 2.24 -4.91 14.90
C SER A 41 3.28 -3.78 14.93
N ALA A 42 2.86 -2.55 15.21
CA ALA A 42 3.74 -1.39 15.30
C ALA A 42 4.45 -1.25 16.66
N ILE A 43 4.12 -2.09 17.64
CA ILE A 43 4.74 -2.08 18.98
C ILE A 43 5.64 -3.29 19.23
N GLU A 44 5.70 -4.21 18.27
CA GLU A 44 6.55 -5.40 18.30
C GLU A 44 7.63 -5.32 17.21
N ASP A 45 8.35 -6.42 16.99
CA ASP A 45 9.45 -6.52 16.02
C ASP A 45 9.01 -6.27 14.55
N ASP A 46 7.71 -6.38 14.28
CA ASP A 46 7.10 -6.09 12.99
C ASP A 46 7.25 -4.62 12.55
N ILE A 47 7.63 -3.71 13.46
CA ILE A 47 7.87 -2.29 13.13
C ILE A 47 8.91 -2.11 12.01
N TRP A 48 9.95 -2.95 11.99
CA TRP A 48 10.97 -2.92 10.94
C TRP A 48 10.41 -3.36 9.59
N GLN A 49 9.51 -4.34 9.60
CA GLN A 49 8.83 -4.81 8.40
C GLN A 49 7.87 -3.75 7.86
N ILE A 50 7.17 -3.03 8.75
CA ILE A 50 6.32 -1.87 8.39
C ILE A 50 7.16 -0.79 7.70
N LEU A 51 8.29 -0.39 8.31
CA LEU A 51 9.19 0.62 7.74
C LEU A 51 9.73 0.18 6.37
N HIS A 52 10.13 -1.08 6.23
CA HIS A 52 10.62 -1.61 4.97
C HIS A 52 9.54 -1.56 3.88
N ILE A 53 8.30 -1.97 4.20
CA ILE A 53 7.18 -1.90 3.24
C ILE A 53 6.91 -0.45 2.84
N LEU A 54 6.91 0.50 3.78
CA LEU A 54 6.68 1.91 3.47
C LEU A 54 7.76 2.49 2.55
N SER A 55 9.04 2.20 2.82
CA SER A 55 10.15 2.65 1.98
C SER A 55 10.04 2.06 0.57
N PHE A 56 9.76 0.76 0.45
CA PHE A 56 9.59 0.10 -0.83
C PHE A 56 8.40 0.66 -1.62
N LEU A 57 7.26 0.92 -0.96
CA LEU A 57 6.09 1.49 -1.60
C LEU A 57 6.35 2.91 -2.11
N LYS A 58 7.10 3.72 -1.36
CA LYS A 58 7.50 5.07 -1.78
C LYS A 58 8.29 5.01 -3.10
N GLU A 59 9.37 4.23 -3.14
CA GLU A 59 10.20 4.09 -4.35
C GLU A 59 9.37 3.61 -5.55
N ARG A 60 8.46 2.66 -5.32
CA ARG A 60 7.61 2.11 -6.37
C ARG A 60 6.60 3.12 -6.91
N ILE A 61 6.02 3.96 -6.05
CA ILE A 61 5.11 5.04 -6.46
C ILE A 61 5.88 6.11 -7.25
N GLU A 62 7.07 6.51 -6.79
CA GLU A 62 7.92 7.49 -7.50
C GLU A 62 8.32 6.98 -8.90
N ALA A 63 8.67 5.70 -9.01
CA ALA A 63 8.97 5.07 -10.28
C ALA A 63 7.77 5.07 -11.25
N LEU A 64 6.55 4.84 -10.74
CA LEU A 64 5.32 4.88 -11.55
C LEU A 64 4.93 6.31 -11.93
N ALA A 65 5.08 7.27 -11.03
CA ALA A 65 4.80 8.68 -11.29
C ALA A 65 5.72 9.27 -12.38
N THR A 66 6.93 8.75 -12.51
CA THR A 66 7.87 9.15 -13.58
C THR A 66 7.44 8.60 -14.96
N GLN A 67 6.57 7.59 -15.01
CA GLN A 67 6.07 6.96 -16.24
C GLN A 67 4.70 7.50 -16.69
N ALA A 68 4.07 8.36 -15.88
CA ALA A 68 2.74 8.92 -16.10
C ALA A 68 2.77 10.22 -16.92
#